data_AF-A0A4P8YUK3-F1
#
_entry.id   AF-A0A4P8YUK3-F1
#
_cell.length_a   1.000
_cell.length_b   1.000
_cell.length_c   1.000
_cell.angle_alpha   90.00
_cell.angle_beta   90.00
_cell.angle_gamma   90.00
#
_symmetry.space_group_name_H-M   'P 1'
#
loop_
_entity.id
_entity.type
_entity.pdbx_description
1 polymer ?
#
loop_
_entity_poly.entity_id
_entity_poly.type
_entity_poly.pdbx_seq_one_letter_code
_entity_poly.pdbx_strand_id
1 'polypeptide(L)'
;MSGHNFSESGIQFEEGATSVELPVRAALSYEEGQLSLKLIKTGEGIPGTVPVLTPVRDEATGLDIITLPAVGATPPRTILINPVPAPSGTTHTGNTGPLPVTPVHTGSEIKVLKPVVILPSPWPYPQRWFDFVYWRLDAKGTGIEPVYVVISNIYGETDTVGKYSGREYNSKKCGGPILDLDWRSARIDRKGVDKVKLHTGRFAESDANKVMIARLEKILQGELQPTDTDKRFYTHEIRELERYRNLGIKDGTVPKNFQEQKAIWNNTHSATLEDYKIDERNKPLYSSDAIKAAEEQAKREEL
;
A
#
# COMPACT_ATOMS: atom_id res chain seq x y z
N MET A 1 -3.44 30.68 6.30
CA MET A 1 -3.01 30.41 4.91
C MET A 1 -4.26 30.12 4.12
N SER A 2 -4.60 30.97 3.14
CA SER A 2 -5.68 30.71 2.21
C SER A 2 -5.28 29.49 1.37
N GLY A 3 -6.00 28.38 1.52
CA GLY A 3 -5.91 27.30 0.54
C GLY A 3 -6.30 27.90 -0.81
N HIS A 4 -5.47 27.68 -1.84
CA HIS A 4 -5.88 28.00 -3.20
C HIS A 4 -7.15 27.20 -3.49
N ASN A 5 -8.27 27.90 -3.61
CA ASN A 5 -9.52 27.30 -4.01
C ASN A 5 -9.43 26.94 -5.50
N PHE A 6 -9.78 25.71 -5.88
CA PHE A 6 -9.85 25.30 -7.28
C PHE A 6 -10.81 26.19 -8.12
N SER A 7 -11.74 26.88 -7.46
CA SER A 7 -12.63 27.87 -8.08
C SER A 7 -11.90 29.13 -8.58
N GLU A 8 -10.74 29.49 -8.01
CA GLU A 8 -9.96 30.67 -8.43
C GLU A 8 -9.12 30.40 -9.68
N SER A 9 -8.95 29.14 -10.06
CA SER A 9 -8.12 28.71 -11.20
C SER A 9 -8.91 28.53 -12.51
N GLY A 10 -10.21 28.85 -12.50
CA GLY A 10 -11.09 28.71 -13.68
C GLY A 10 -11.40 27.25 -14.06
N ILE A 11 -11.10 26.29 -13.17
CA ILE A 11 -11.42 24.87 -13.36
C ILE A 11 -12.92 24.70 -13.18
N GLN A 12 -13.62 24.35 -14.26
CA GLN A 12 -15.03 24.00 -14.21
C GLN A 12 -15.17 22.52 -13.89
N PHE A 13 -15.90 22.22 -12.83
CA PHE A 13 -16.30 20.87 -12.49
C PHE A 13 -17.72 20.67 -12.98
N GLU A 14 -17.91 19.79 -13.96
CA GLU A 14 -19.24 19.45 -14.48
C GLU A 14 -19.95 18.49 -13.52
N GLU A 15 -21.24 18.70 -13.30
CA GLU A 15 -22.07 17.80 -12.51
C GLU A 15 -22.14 16.42 -13.18
N GLY A 16 -21.85 15.35 -12.43
CA GLY A 16 -21.80 13.99 -12.96
C GLY A 16 -20.51 13.62 -13.71
N ALA A 17 -19.49 14.49 -13.74
CA ALA A 17 -18.20 14.16 -14.32
C ALA A 17 -17.52 12.99 -13.58
N THR A 18 -16.96 12.04 -14.32
CA THR A 18 -16.19 10.91 -13.77
C THR A 18 -14.70 11.22 -13.60
N SER A 19 -14.24 12.35 -14.13
CA SER A 19 -12.86 12.83 -14.05
C SER A 19 -12.79 14.34 -14.26
N VAL A 20 -11.71 14.95 -13.79
CA VAL A 20 -11.39 16.37 -13.98
C VAL A 20 -9.93 16.52 -14.42
N GLU A 21 -9.66 17.49 -15.29
CA GLU A 21 -8.29 17.86 -15.66
C GLU A 21 -7.73 18.90 -14.69
N LEU A 22 -6.66 18.56 -13.98
CA LEU A 22 -5.97 19.50 -13.09
C LEU A 22 -4.66 19.97 -13.74
N PRO A 23 -4.34 21.29 -13.74
CA PRO A 23 -3.07 21.83 -14.24
C PRO A 23 -1.88 21.49 -13.33
N VAL A 24 -2.17 21.07 -12.09
CA VAL A 24 -1.20 20.62 -11.10
C VAL A 24 -1.81 19.46 -10.35
N ARG A 25 -1.06 18.36 -10.25
CA ARG A 25 -1.40 17.21 -9.39
C ARG A 25 -0.41 17.11 -8.25
N ALA A 26 -0.83 16.45 -7.19
CA ALA A 26 -0.06 16.29 -5.99
C ALA A 26 0.28 14.82 -5.72
N ALA A 27 1.43 14.60 -5.10
CA ALA A 27 1.85 13.28 -4.65
C ALA A 27 2.42 13.38 -3.23
N LEU A 28 2.06 12.42 -2.39
CA LEU A 28 2.64 12.26 -1.07
C LEU A 28 3.78 11.24 -1.13
N SER A 29 4.95 11.63 -0.62
CA SER A 29 6.14 10.77 -0.51
C SER A 29 6.80 10.95 0.84
N TYR A 30 7.46 9.91 1.35
CA TYR A 30 8.33 10.06 2.52
C TYR A 30 9.76 10.37 2.06
N GLU A 31 10.30 11.50 2.51
CA GLU A 31 11.68 11.93 2.26
C GLU A 31 12.38 12.14 3.60
N GLU A 32 13.51 11.46 3.83
CA GLU A 32 14.29 11.60 5.07
C GLU A 32 13.46 11.43 6.36
N GLY A 33 12.43 10.57 6.32
CA GLY A 33 11.53 10.33 7.46
C GLY A 33 10.41 11.36 7.62
N GLN A 34 10.33 12.36 6.76
CA GLN A 34 9.27 13.37 6.73
C GLN A 34 8.27 13.08 5.61
N LEU A 35 6.98 13.36 5.86
CA LEU A 35 5.96 13.32 4.82
C LEU A 35 6.07 14.60 3.98
N SER A 36 6.41 14.46 2.71
CA SER A 36 6.52 15.53 1.73
C SER A 36 5.32 15.53 0.78
N LEU A 37 4.71 16.70 0.59
CA LEU A 37 3.74 16.97 -0.48
C LEU A 37 4.48 17.56 -1.68
N LYS A 38 4.43 16.86 -2.82
CA LYS A 38 5.00 17.32 -4.08
C LYS A 38 3.88 17.83 -4.98
N LEU A 39 4.03 19.03 -5.52
CA LEU A 39 3.16 19.54 -6.59
C LEU A 39 3.87 19.42 -7.93
N ILE A 40 3.17 18.83 -8.88
CA ILE A 40 3.68 18.45 -10.19
C ILE A 40 2.79 19.10 -11.23
N LYS A 41 3.39 19.96 -12.06
CA LYS A 41 2.69 20.57 -13.20
C LYS A 41 2.35 19.49 -14.23
N THR A 42 1.10 19.46 -14.68
CA THR A 42 0.62 18.51 -15.67
C THR A 42 0.74 19.09 -17.09
N GLY A 43 0.56 18.26 -18.11
CA GLY A 43 0.93 18.58 -19.49
C GLY A 43 2.31 18.04 -19.87
N GLU A 44 2.74 18.28 -21.10
CA GLU A 44 4.05 17.82 -21.62
C GLU A 44 4.31 16.30 -21.40
N GLY A 45 3.27 15.47 -21.53
CA GLY A 45 3.33 14.02 -21.33
C GLY A 45 2.98 13.54 -19.91
N ILE A 46 2.75 14.45 -18.96
CA ILE A 46 2.24 14.13 -17.63
C ILE A 46 0.70 14.28 -17.61
N PRO A 47 -0.06 13.23 -17.26
CA PRO A 47 -1.52 13.25 -17.32
C PRO A 47 -2.13 14.18 -16.27
N GLY A 48 -2.98 15.10 -16.71
CA GLY A 48 -3.78 16.00 -15.87
C GLY A 48 -5.04 15.36 -15.28
N THR A 49 -5.48 14.24 -15.85
CA THR A 49 -6.73 13.57 -15.50
C THR A 49 -6.70 13.01 -14.08
N VAL A 50 -7.66 13.44 -13.26
CA VAL A 50 -7.90 12.96 -11.90
C VAL A 50 -9.31 12.37 -11.82
N PRO A 51 -9.49 11.17 -11.26
CA PRO A 51 -10.81 10.56 -11.13
C PRO A 51 -11.68 11.32 -10.13
N VAL A 52 -12.98 11.44 -10.44
CA VAL A 52 -14.00 11.95 -9.53
C VAL A 52 -14.76 10.76 -8.97
N LEU A 53 -14.77 10.61 -7.64
CA LEU A 53 -15.37 9.48 -6.94
C LEU A 53 -16.60 9.92 -6.15
N THR A 54 -17.64 9.09 -6.19
CA THR A 54 -18.87 9.31 -5.44
C THR A 54 -18.85 8.43 -4.19
N PRO A 55 -18.91 9.00 -2.98
CA PRO A 55 -18.97 8.22 -1.76
C PRO A 55 -20.34 7.55 -1.60
N VAL A 56 -20.36 6.38 -0.96
CA VAL A 56 -21.58 5.59 -0.69
C VAL A 56 -21.89 5.65 0.80
N ARG A 57 -23.12 6.02 1.17
CA ARG A 57 -23.59 6.03 2.57
C ARG A 57 -23.61 4.61 3.13
N ASP A 58 -22.96 4.41 4.26
CA ASP A 58 -23.18 3.28 5.15
C ASP A 58 -24.24 3.64 6.19
N GLU A 59 -25.45 3.11 6.02
CA GLU A 59 -26.59 3.38 6.91
C GLU A 59 -26.38 2.86 8.34
N ALA A 60 -25.50 1.86 8.54
CA ALA A 60 -25.25 1.31 9.87
C ALA A 60 -24.39 2.26 10.73
N THR A 61 -23.43 2.94 10.13
CA THR A 61 -22.48 3.82 10.84
C THR A 61 -22.78 5.31 10.65
N GLY A 62 -23.55 5.67 9.62
CA GLY A 62 -23.77 7.06 9.22
C GLY A 62 -22.57 7.72 8.54
N LEU A 63 -21.52 6.94 8.22
CA LEU A 63 -20.36 7.40 7.46
C LEU A 63 -20.59 7.24 5.95
N ASP A 64 -19.90 8.02 5.14
CA ASP A 64 -19.80 7.75 3.70
C ASP A 64 -18.47 7.06 3.37
N ILE A 65 -18.49 6.18 2.37
CA ILE A 65 -17.36 5.30 2.04
C ILE A 65 -16.94 5.49 0.59
N ILE A 66 -15.65 5.74 0.36
CA ILE A 66 -15.02 5.64 -0.97
C ILE A 66 -14.12 4.40 -0.99
N THR A 67 -14.33 3.54 -1.99
CA THR A 67 -13.47 2.38 -2.24
C THR A 67 -12.58 2.66 -3.45
N LEU A 68 -11.28 2.71 -3.21
CA LEU A 68 -10.28 2.75 -4.27
C LEU A 68 -9.97 1.31 -4.71
N PRO A 69 -10.02 1.02 -6.01
CA PRO A 69 -9.78 -0.33 -6.50
C PRO A 69 -8.33 -0.77 -6.24
N ALA A 70 -8.14 -2.08 -6.17
CA ALA A 70 -6.82 -2.68 -6.24
C ALA A 70 -6.18 -2.34 -7.59
N VAL A 71 -4.89 -2.08 -7.60
CA VAL A 71 -4.16 -1.85 -8.85
C VAL A 71 -2.71 -2.25 -8.63
N GLY A 72 -2.17 -3.01 -9.58
CA GLY A 72 -0.91 -3.72 -9.40
C GLY A 72 -0.96 -4.58 -8.13
N ALA A 73 0.07 -4.50 -7.30
CA ALA A 73 0.13 -5.17 -5.99
C ALA A 73 -0.34 -4.28 -4.81
N THR A 74 -0.95 -3.12 -5.10
CA THR A 74 -1.58 -2.31 -4.04
C THR A 74 -3.00 -2.83 -3.81
N PRO A 75 -3.35 -3.27 -2.59
CA PRO A 75 -4.70 -3.74 -2.27
C PRO A 75 -5.74 -2.62 -2.42
N PRO A 76 -7.03 -2.96 -2.50
CA PRO A 76 -8.09 -1.95 -2.47
C PRO A 76 -8.01 -1.17 -1.15
N ARG A 77 -8.45 0.09 -1.17
CA ARG A 77 -8.41 0.97 0.01
C ARG A 77 -9.77 1.58 0.27
N THR A 78 -10.20 1.50 1.52
CA THR A 78 -11.43 2.11 2.02
C THR A 78 -11.10 3.45 2.66
N ILE A 79 -11.73 4.52 2.20
CA ILE A 79 -11.66 5.86 2.79
C ILE A 79 -13.00 6.13 3.46
N LEU A 80 -12.97 6.35 4.78
CA LEU A 80 -14.13 6.74 5.56
C LEU A 80 -14.25 8.26 5.59
N ILE A 81 -15.44 8.75 5.26
CA ILE A 81 -15.79 10.17 5.25
C ILE A 81 -16.82 10.37 6.34
N ASN A 82 -16.51 11.25 7.27
CA ASN A 82 -17.49 11.71 8.24
C ASN A 82 -18.29 12.86 7.61
N PRO A 83 -19.59 12.69 7.30
CA PRO A 83 -20.40 13.74 6.70
C PRO A 83 -20.74 14.85 7.71
N VAL A 84 -20.53 14.60 9.01
CA VAL A 84 -20.77 15.59 10.06
C VAL A 84 -19.60 16.57 10.08
N PRO A 85 -19.84 17.89 9.98
CA PRO A 85 -18.80 18.88 10.17
C PRO A 85 -18.07 18.67 11.49
N ALA A 86 -16.73 18.69 11.46
CA ALA A 86 -15.93 18.45 12.65
C ALA A 86 -16.34 19.43 13.78
N PRO A 87 -16.77 18.93 14.95
CA PRO A 87 -17.26 19.82 16.00
C PRO A 87 -16.13 20.68 16.55
N SER A 88 -16.39 21.97 16.73
CA SER A 88 -15.53 22.88 17.47
C SER A 88 -15.79 22.74 18.98
N GLY A 89 -15.26 21.70 19.61
CA GLY A 89 -15.28 21.54 21.08
C GLY A 89 -15.77 20.19 21.59
N THR A 90 -15.81 20.04 22.92
CA THR A 90 -16.21 18.82 23.62
C THR A 90 -17.71 18.57 23.47
N THR A 91 -18.10 17.55 22.69
CA THR A 91 -19.51 17.24 22.36
C THR A 91 -20.17 16.21 23.27
N HIS A 92 -19.62 15.93 24.45
CA HIS A 92 -20.23 14.99 25.41
C HIS A 92 -21.09 15.72 26.46
N THR A 93 -22.04 16.53 26.00
CA THR A 93 -23.10 17.10 26.83
C THR A 93 -24.46 16.52 26.40
N GLY A 94 -25.47 16.53 27.27
CA GLY A 94 -26.79 15.97 26.98
C GLY A 94 -27.61 16.70 25.90
N ASN A 95 -27.05 17.73 25.26
CA ASN A 95 -27.74 18.60 24.30
C ASN A 95 -27.55 18.18 22.83
N THR A 96 -26.83 17.10 22.55
CA THR A 96 -26.57 16.60 21.18
C THR A 96 -26.85 15.10 21.09
N GLY A 97 -27.47 14.65 20.00
CA GLY A 97 -27.59 13.23 19.68
C GLY A 97 -26.23 12.60 19.34
N PRO A 98 -26.14 11.25 19.27
CA PRO A 98 -24.89 10.57 18.92
C PRO A 98 -24.52 10.89 17.47
N LEU A 99 -23.35 11.51 17.27
CA LEU A 99 -22.77 11.79 15.96
C LEU A 99 -21.40 11.09 15.85
N PRO A 100 -21.00 10.59 14.66
CA PRO A 100 -19.64 10.09 14.46
C PRO A 100 -18.61 11.20 14.72
N VAL A 101 -17.56 10.86 15.47
CA VAL A 101 -16.45 11.78 15.79
C VAL A 101 -15.17 11.25 15.14
N THR A 102 -14.56 12.07 14.28
CA THR A 102 -13.28 11.75 13.66
C THR A 102 -12.17 11.85 14.71
N PRO A 103 -11.33 10.82 14.89
CA PRO A 103 -10.16 10.90 15.77
C PRO A 103 -9.25 12.08 15.38
N VAL A 104 -8.92 12.92 16.35
CA VAL A 104 -8.05 14.08 16.14
C VAL A 104 -6.58 13.63 16.19
N HIS A 105 -5.74 14.23 15.36
CA HIS A 105 -4.29 14.01 15.41
C HIS A 105 -3.71 14.53 16.74
N THR A 106 -3.14 13.63 17.54
CA THR A 106 -2.56 13.95 18.86
C THR A 106 -1.03 13.84 18.90
N GLY A 107 -0.40 13.50 17.78
CA GLY A 107 1.03 13.24 17.68
C GLY A 107 1.85 14.51 17.43
N SER A 108 2.83 14.38 16.54
CA SER A 108 3.76 15.46 16.19
C SER A 108 3.04 16.70 15.63
N GLU A 109 3.59 17.89 15.88
CA GLU A 109 3.07 19.11 15.24
C GLU A 109 3.13 19.00 13.70
N ILE A 110 2.03 19.39 13.03
CA ILE A 110 1.99 19.46 11.56
C ILE A 110 2.45 20.86 11.16
N LYS A 111 3.71 20.96 10.75
CA LYS A 111 4.30 22.21 10.23
C LYS A 111 4.68 22.05 8.77
N VAL A 112 4.20 22.95 7.92
CA VAL A 112 4.65 23.04 6.53
C VAL A 112 6.06 23.63 6.53
N LEU A 113 7.07 22.81 6.25
CA LEU A 113 8.49 23.17 6.44
C LEU A 113 9.10 23.99 5.30
N LYS A 114 8.58 23.86 4.08
CA LYS A 114 9.05 24.60 2.90
C LYS A 114 7.85 25.15 2.12
N PRO A 115 7.98 26.30 1.44
CA PRO A 115 7.00 26.68 0.44
C PRO A 115 6.92 25.58 -0.61
N VAL A 116 5.72 25.31 -1.07
CA VAL A 116 5.44 24.25 -2.03
C VAL A 116 6.22 24.52 -3.31
N VAL A 117 7.19 23.66 -3.62
CA VAL A 117 8.02 23.79 -4.83
C VAL A 117 7.32 23.07 -5.97
N ILE A 118 6.97 23.82 -7.01
CA ILE A 118 6.56 23.24 -8.30
C ILE A 118 7.85 22.81 -9.01
N LEU A 119 8.07 21.51 -9.14
CA LEU A 119 9.25 20.99 -9.83
C LEU A 119 9.01 21.02 -11.34
N PRO A 120 9.81 21.77 -12.14
CA PRO A 120 9.85 21.55 -13.58
C PRO A 120 10.56 20.21 -13.84
N SER A 121 9.93 19.31 -14.61
CA SER A 121 10.41 17.95 -14.92
C SER A 121 11.87 17.91 -15.44
N PRO A 122 12.63 16.79 -15.34
CA PRO A 122 12.19 15.40 -15.16
C PRO A 122 12.83 14.76 -13.91
N TRP A 123 12.36 15.15 -12.71
CA TRP A 123 12.50 14.23 -11.57
C TRP A 123 11.53 13.07 -11.79
N PRO A 124 11.83 11.80 -11.44
CA PRO A 124 10.86 10.72 -11.60
C PRO A 124 9.56 11.11 -10.91
N TYR A 125 8.55 11.47 -11.71
CA TYR A 125 7.19 11.65 -11.24
C TYR A 125 6.64 10.26 -10.93
N PRO A 126 5.69 10.14 -9.99
CA PRO A 126 5.11 8.86 -9.70
C PRO A 126 4.52 8.28 -11.00
N GLN A 127 4.94 7.06 -11.36
CA GLN A 127 4.37 6.33 -12.49
C GLN A 127 2.87 6.10 -12.29
N ARG A 128 2.43 6.20 -11.04
CA ARG A 128 1.06 5.99 -10.63
C ARG A 128 0.61 7.00 -9.58
N TRP A 129 -0.56 7.57 -9.84
CA TRP A 129 -1.18 8.54 -8.97
C TRP A 129 -2.16 7.88 -8.00
N PHE A 130 -2.17 8.39 -6.77
CA PHE A 130 -3.04 7.95 -5.69
C PHE A 130 -3.88 9.13 -5.19
N ASP A 131 -4.56 9.76 -6.13
CA ASP A 131 -5.35 10.97 -5.92
C ASP A 131 -6.74 10.83 -6.55
N PHE A 132 -7.70 11.58 -6.02
CA PHE A 132 -9.06 11.67 -6.55
C PHE A 132 -9.72 12.96 -6.08
N VAL A 133 -10.84 13.31 -6.71
CA VAL A 133 -11.75 14.36 -6.24
C VAL A 133 -13.04 13.73 -5.76
N TYR A 134 -13.63 14.23 -4.67
CA TYR A 134 -15.01 13.93 -4.30
C TYR A 134 -15.74 15.21 -3.91
N TRP A 135 -17.07 15.16 -3.89
CA TRP A 135 -17.90 16.29 -3.49
C TRP A 135 -18.38 16.14 -2.06
N ARG A 136 -18.31 17.22 -1.28
CA ARG A 136 -18.93 17.30 0.04
C ARG A 136 -19.84 18.52 0.14
N LEU A 137 -20.69 18.53 1.16
CA LEU A 137 -21.42 19.75 1.52
C LEU A 137 -20.44 20.87 1.91
N ASP A 138 -20.76 22.09 1.48
CA ASP A 138 -20.03 23.28 1.92
C ASP A 138 -20.23 23.53 3.43
N ALA A 139 -19.43 24.44 3.99
CA ALA A 139 -19.50 24.77 5.42
C ALA A 139 -20.88 25.31 5.88
N LYS A 140 -21.72 25.77 4.95
CA LYS A 140 -23.07 26.29 5.22
C LYS A 140 -24.15 25.20 5.09
N GLY A 141 -23.82 24.04 4.53
CA GLY A 141 -24.77 22.98 4.20
C GLY A 141 -25.74 23.35 3.08
N THR A 142 -25.46 24.42 2.31
CA THR A 142 -26.37 24.95 1.28
C THR A 142 -25.93 24.65 -0.14
N GLY A 143 -24.71 24.16 -0.30
CA GLY A 143 -24.11 23.81 -1.58
C GLY A 143 -23.12 22.66 -1.44
N ILE A 144 -22.43 22.36 -2.53
CA ILE A 144 -21.36 21.36 -2.59
C ILE A 144 -20.05 22.00 -3.02
N GLU A 145 -18.94 21.47 -2.52
CA GLU A 145 -17.59 21.86 -2.90
C GLU A 145 -16.72 20.63 -3.21
N PRO A 146 -15.81 20.72 -4.20
CA PRO A 146 -14.91 19.62 -4.52
C PRO A 146 -13.75 19.57 -3.52
N VAL A 147 -13.36 18.36 -3.14
CA VAL A 147 -12.19 18.08 -2.30
C VAL A 147 -11.23 17.21 -3.07
N TYR A 148 -10.04 17.76 -3.35
CA TYR A 148 -8.93 17.00 -3.93
C TYR A 148 -8.18 16.25 -2.82
N VAL A 149 -8.20 14.93 -2.90
CA VAL A 149 -7.59 14.03 -1.93
C VAL A 149 -6.35 13.39 -2.53
N VAL A 150 -5.27 13.37 -1.77
CA VAL A 150 -3.99 12.76 -2.15
C VAL A 150 -3.61 11.77 -1.08
N ILE A 151 -3.27 10.55 -1.46
CA ILE A 151 -2.92 9.47 -0.55
C ILE A 151 -1.49 9.03 -0.83
N SER A 152 -0.74 8.75 0.24
CA SER A 152 0.60 8.17 0.10
C SER A 152 0.57 6.77 -0.48
N ASN A 153 1.65 6.39 -1.17
CA ASN A 153 1.90 4.99 -1.48
C ASN A 153 2.21 4.24 -0.17
N ILE A 154 1.48 3.16 0.10
CA ILE A 154 1.65 2.35 1.32
C ILE A 154 3.00 1.61 1.37
N TYR A 155 3.71 1.50 0.24
CA TYR A 155 5.02 0.85 0.12
C TYR A 155 6.17 1.86 0.02
N GLY A 156 5.91 3.15 0.24
CA GLY A 156 6.93 4.19 0.20
C GLY A 156 7.42 4.52 -1.21
N GLU A 157 8.66 4.98 -1.32
CA GLU A 157 9.30 5.40 -2.57
C GLU A 157 9.69 4.19 -3.44
N THR A 158 9.29 4.22 -4.71
CA THR A 158 9.63 3.22 -5.73
C THR A 158 10.36 3.90 -6.90
N ASP A 159 11.25 3.17 -7.59
CA ASP A 159 12.02 3.69 -8.72
C ASP A 159 11.95 2.81 -9.98
N THR A 160 11.35 1.63 -9.89
CA THR A 160 11.22 0.68 -10.99
C THR A 160 9.97 -0.18 -10.87
N VAL A 161 9.62 -0.84 -11.98
CA VAL A 161 8.56 -1.85 -12.07
C VAL A 161 9.21 -3.19 -12.42
N GLY A 162 8.92 -4.22 -11.63
CA GLY A 162 9.37 -5.58 -11.87
C GLY A 162 8.87 -6.10 -13.22
N LYS A 163 9.78 -6.67 -14.01
CA LYS A 163 9.48 -7.21 -15.35
C LYS A 163 8.54 -8.41 -15.27
N TYR A 164 8.72 -9.27 -14.27
CA TYR A 164 7.95 -10.50 -14.14
C TYR A 164 6.76 -10.35 -13.21
N SER A 165 6.97 -9.74 -12.04
CA SER A 165 5.93 -9.55 -11.03
C SER A 165 4.97 -8.39 -11.34
N GLY A 166 5.42 -7.41 -12.14
CA GLY A 166 4.69 -6.15 -12.38
C GLY A 166 4.59 -5.25 -11.15
N ARG A 167 5.34 -5.55 -10.08
CA ARG A 167 5.30 -4.79 -8.82
C ARG A 167 6.21 -3.58 -8.90
N GLU A 168 5.74 -2.44 -8.43
CA GLU A 168 6.58 -1.28 -8.20
C GLU A 168 7.42 -1.49 -6.93
N TYR A 169 8.72 -1.23 -7.02
CA TYR A 169 9.63 -1.32 -5.87
C TYR A 169 10.84 -0.40 -6.03
N ASN A 170 11.66 -0.30 -4.99
CA ASN A 170 12.90 0.47 -4.99
C ASN A 170 14.11 -0.46 -5.20
N SER A 171 14.69 -0.41 -6.39
CA SER A 171 15.85 -1.22 -6.80
C SER A 171 17.08 -0.98 -5.93
N LYS A 172 17.22 0.22 -5.36
CA LYS A 172 18.35 0.60 -4.49
C LYS A 172 18.15 0.21 -3.02
N LYS A 173 16.91 -0.07 -2.61
CA LYS A 173 16.54 -0.44 -1.23
C LYS A 173 16.01 -1.87 -1.10
N CYS A 174 16.39 -2.77 -2.03
CA CYS A 174 15.90 -4.16 -2.07
C CYS A 174 16.89 -5.23 -1.59
N GLY A 175 17.99 -4.84 -0.94
CA GLY A 175 18.94 -5.80 -0.32
C GLY A 175 19.86 -6.51 -1.32
N GLY A 176 20.25 -5.82 -2.41
CA GLY A 176 21.23 -6.31 -3.38
C GLY A 176 20.68 -6.41 -4.81
N PRO A 177 21.52 -6.74 -5.80
CA PRO A 177 21.11 -6.81 -7.20
C PRO A 177 20.07 -7.91 -7.46
N ILE A 178 19.38 -7.80 -8.58
CA ILE A 178 18.55 -8.88 -9.12
C ILE A 178 19.45 -9.91 -9.77
N LEU A 179 19.22 -11.19 -9.49
CA LEU A 179 19.98 -12.33 -9.98
C LEU A 179 19.11 -13.17 -10.93
N ASP A 180 19.74 -13.87 -11.87
CA ASP A 180 19.04 -14.76 -12.80
C ASP A 180 18.91 -16.16 -12.18
N LEU A 181 17.92 -16.38 -11.31
CA LEU A 181 17.75 -17.63 -10.56
C LEU A 181 16.60 -18.51 -11.08
N ASP A 182 16.66 -19.80 -10.78
CA ASP A 182 15.58 -20.77 -11.05
C ASP A 182 15.32 -21.63 -9.81
N TRP A 183 14.04 -21.73 -9.42
CA TRP A 183 13.61 -22.49 -8.26
C TRP A 183 13.57 -24.00 -8.54
N ARG A 184 13.49 -24.43 -9.81
CA ARG A 184 13.24 -25.83 -10.18
C ARG A 184 14.32 -26.80 -9.73
N SER A 185 15.57 -26.34 -9.70
CA SER A 185 16.73 -27.12 -9.27
C SER A 185 16.90 -27.18 -7.75
N ALA A 186 16.08 -26.45 -6.99
CA ALA A 186 16.20 -26.39 -5.54
C ALA A 186 15.93 -27.76 -4.89
N ARG A 187 16.83 -28.14 -4.00
CA ARG A 187 16.66 -29.28 -3.08
C ARG A 187 16.23 -28.73 -1.71
N ILE A 188 15.09 -29.20 -1.25
CA ILE A 188 14.57 -28.85 0.08
C ILE A 188 15.36 -29.66 1.11
N ASP A 189 15.97 -28.95 2.07
CA ASP A 189 16.70 -29.56 3.19
C ASP A 189 16.36 -28.89 4.53
N ARG A 190 16.80 -29.52 5.62
CA ARG A 190 16.51 -29.05 6.99
C ARG A 190 16.98 -27.61 7.21
N LYS A 191 18.19 -27.27 6.76
CA LYS A 191 18.78 -25.93 6.96
C LYS A 191 17.97 -24.85 6.25
N GLY A 192 17.49 -25.13 5.04
CA GLY A 192 16.63 -24.21 4.32
C GLY A 192 15.25 -24.08 4.96
N VAL A 193 14.63 -25.17 5.41
CA VAL A 193 13.34 -25.10 6.12
C VAL A 193 13.47 -24.30 7.42
N ASP A 194 14.57 -24.42 8.14
CA ASP A 194 14.84 -23.61 9.34
C ASP A 194 14.98 -22.12 8.99
N LYS A 195 15.58 -21.77 7.84
CA LYS A 195 15.61 -20.38 7.33
C LYS A 195 14.22 -19.88 6.94
N VAL A 196 13.40 -20.71 6.29
CA VAL A 196 12.01 -20.36 5.95
C VAL A 196 11.22 -20.01 7.22
N LYS A 197 11.31 -20.84 8.26
CA LYS A 197 10.67 -20.57 9.57
C LYS A 197 11.19 -19.28 10.20
N LEU A 198 12.51 -19.05 10.14
CA LEU A 198 13.13 -17.85 10.68
C LEU A 198 12.64 -16.58 9.96
N HIS A 199 12.47 -16.63 8.64
CA HIS A 199 12.00 -15.50 7.86
C HIS A 199 10.52 -15.21 8.10
N THR A 200 9.67 -16.23 7.91
CA THR A 200 8.21 -16.12 8.05
C THR A 200 7.80 -15.76 9.48
N GLY A 201 8.49 -16.29 10.49
CA GLY A 201 8.23 -16.01 11.92
C GLY A 201 8.57 -14.58 12.36
N ARG A 202 9.17 -13.76 11.49
CA ARG A 202 9.35 -12.32 11.72
C ARG A 202 8.03 -11.54 11.67
N PHE A 203 7.06 -12.02 10.89
CA PHE A 203 5.81 -11.33 10.62
C PHE A 203 4.69 -11.80 11.54
N ALA A 204 3.53 -11.15 11.45
CA ALA A 204 2.33 -11.63 12.12
C ALA A 204 2.02 -13.08 11.70
N GLU A 205 1.42 -13.86 12.60
CA GLU A 205 1.08 -15.25 12.30
C GLU A 205 0.19 -15.35 11.06
N SER A 206 0.54 -16.32 10.20
CA SER A 206 -0.21 -16.61 8.98
C SER A 206 -0.47 -18.11 8.89
N ASP A 207 -1.73 -18.48 8.77
CA ASP A 207 -2.13 -19.87 8.62
C ASP A 207 -1.67 -20.45 7.29
N ALA A 208 -1.60 -19.64 6.23
CA ALA A 208 -1.00 -20.03 4.96
C ALA A 208 0.48 -20.41 5.11
N ASN A 209 1.26 -19.63 5.88
CA ASN A 209 2.65 -19.96 6.20
C ASN A 209 2.75 -21.25 6.99
N LYS A 210 1.88 -21.47 7.99
CA LYS A 210 1.84 -22.72 8.77
C LYS A 210 1.61 -23.94 7.86
N VAL A 211 0.66 -23.84 6.92
CA VAL A 211 0.39 -24.91 5.94
C VAL A 211 1.61 -25.18 5.06
N MET A 212 2.23 -24.13 4.50
CA MET A 212 3.42 -24.32 3.64
C MET A 212 4.61 -24.90 4.41
N ILE A 213 4.87 -24.44 5.64
CA ILE A 213 5.93 -24.99 6.49
C ILE A 213 5.66 -26.47 6.82
N ALA A 214 4.40 -26.83 7.14
CA ALA A 214 4.03 -28.23 7.39
C ALA A 214 4.24 -29.11 6.14
N ARG A 215 3.96 -28.60 4.94
CA ARG A 215 4.26 -29.30 3.69
C ARG A 215 5.76 -29.51 3.50
N LEU A 216 6.58 -28.50 3.77
CA LEU A 216 8.05 -28.63 3.70
C LEU A 216 8.57 -29.69 4.69
N GLU A 217 8.01 -29.79 5.89
CA GLU A 217 8.37 -30.83 6.87
C GLU A 217 8.04 -32.25 6.36
N LYS A 218 6.85 -32.44 5.77
CA LYS A 218 6.46 -33.73 5.16
C LYS A 218 7.38 -34.11 4.00
N ILE A 219 7.84 -33.14 3.21
CA ILE A 219 8.84 -33.36 2.16
C ILE A 219 10.16 -33.83 2.76
N LEU A 220 10.63 -33.22 3.86
CA LEU A 220 11.85 -33.66 4.55
C LEU A 220 11.76 -35.08 5.10
N GLN A 221 10.57 -35.51 5.51
CA GLN A 221 10.29 -36.86 6.01
C GLN A 221 10.10 -37.88 4.87
N GLY A 222 10.03 -37.45 3.62
CA GLY A 222 9.76 -38.30 2.47
C GLY A 222 8.29 -38.69 2.31
N GLU A 223 7.38 -38.10 3.11
CA GLU A 223 5.95 -38.35 3.09
C GLU A 223 5.24 -37.63 1.93
N LEU A 224 5.87 -36.59 1.37
CA LEU A 224 5.33 -35.79 0.29
C LEU A 224 6.41 -35.54 -0.77
N GLN A 225 6.05 -35.68 -2.05
CA GLN A 225 6.93 -35.28 -3.14
C GLN A 225 6.88 -33.75 -3.31
N PRO A 226 8.03 -33.08 -3.48
CA PRO A 226 8.07 -31.63 -3.61
C PRO A 226 7.40 -31.17 -4.89
N THR A 227 6.44 -30.26 -4.78
CA THR A 227 5.83 -29.61 -5.94
C THR A 227 6.58 -28.34 -6.33
N ASP A 228 6.23 -27.82 -7.51
CA ASP A 228 6.75 -26.56 -8.01
C ASP A 228 6.39 -25.37 -7.09
N THR A 229 5.22 -25.42 -6.45
CA THR A 229 4.78 -24.41 -5.47
C THR A 229 5.62 -24.48 -4.19
N ASP A 230 5.89 -25.69 -3.68
CA ASP A 230 6.73 -25.86 -2.49
C ASP A 230 8.15 -25.33 -2.73
N LYS A 231 8.71 -25.59 -3.92
CA LYS A 231 10.02 -25.08 -4.30
C LYS A 231 10.03 -23.56 -4.45
N ARG A 232 9.04 -22.96 -5.11
CA ARG A 232 8.92 -21.49 -5.22
C ARG A 232 8.89 -20.81 -3.86
N PHE A 233 7.99 -21.27 -2.98
CA PHE A 233 7.89 -20.77 -1.60
C PHE A 233 9.23 -20.90 -0.88
N TYR A 234 9.78 -22.12 -0.84
CA TYR A 234 11.05 -22.39 -0.17
C TYR A 234 12.19 -21.49 -0.64
N THR A 235 12.38 -21.34 -1.95
CA THR A 235 13.46 -20.51 -2.49
C THR A 235 13.20 -19.01 -2.30
N HIS A 236 11.95 -18.58 -2.44
CA HIS A 236 11.54 -17.18 -2.24
C HIS A 236 11.83 -16.75 -0.80
N GLU A 237 11.32 -17.46 0.19
CA GLU A 237 11.47 -17.08 1.60
C GLU A 237 12.95 -17.04 2.04
N ILE A 238 13.79 -17.96 1.54
CA ILE A 238 15.22 -17.97 1.86
C ILE A 238 15.94 -16.78 1.22
N ARG A 239 15.63 -16.48 -0.05
CA ARG A 239 16.26 -15.38 -0.78
C ARG A 239 15.83 -14.02 -0.24
N GLU A 240 14.58 -13.89 0.15
CA GLU A 240 14.06 -12.68 0.78
C GLU A 240 14.72 -12.44 2.15
N LEU A 241 14.90 -13.49 2.96
CA LEU A 241 15.68 -13.42 4.21
C LEU A 241 17.10 -12.86 3.99
N GLU A 242 17.79 -13.31 2.94
CA GLU A 242 19.13 -12.80 2.59
C GLU A 242 19.09 -11.32 2.23
N ARG A 243 18.06 -10.86 1.51
CA ARG A 243 17.89 -9.43 1.21
C ARG A 243 17.68 -8.59 2.47
N TYR A 244 16.89 -9.08 3.44
CA TYR A 244 16.77 -8.42 4.74
C TYR A 244 18.11 -8.31 5.48
N ARG A 245 18.91 -9.38 5.46
CA ARG A 245 20.25 -9.38 6.07
C ARG A 245 21.18 -8.39 5.38
N ASN A 246 21.12 -8.30 4.05
CA ASN A 246 21.91 -7.32 3.28
C ASN A 246 21.49 -5.86 3.57
N LEU A 247 20.25 -5.63 4.01
CA LEU A 247 19.78 -4.34 4.51
C LEU A 247 20.18 -4.07 5.97
N GLY A 248 20.89 -5.00 6.63
CA GLY A 248 21.29 -4.89 8.04
C GLY A 248 20.16 -5.17 9.03
N ILE A 249 19.03 -5.72 8.57
CA ILE A 249 17.89 -6.02 9.43
C ILE A 249 18.13 -7.34 10.15
N LYS A 250 18.06 -7.31 11.48
CA LYS A 250 18.30 -8.49 12.32
C LYS A 250 17.20 -9.54 12.10
N ASP A 251 17.61 -10.80 12.05
CA ASP A 251 16.70 -11.94 11.98
C ASP A 251 15.64 -11.90 13.10
N GLY A 252 14.40 -12.26 12.76
CA GLY A 252 13.26 -12.24 13.68
C GLY A 252 12.76 -10.85 14.10
N THR A 253 13.28 -9.76 13.51
CA THR A 253 12.83 -8.39 13.85
C THR A 253 12.22 -7.68 12.65
N VAL A 254 11.26 -6.79 12.92
CA VAL A 254 10.71 -5.83 11.95
C VAL A 254 11.07 -4.41 12.38
N PRO A 255 11.22 -3.47 11.42
CA PRO A 255 11.31 -2.05 11.74
C PRO A 255 10.12 -1.59 12.59
N LYS A 256 10.35 -0.67 13.53
CA LYS A 256 9.29 -0.13 14.41
C LYS A 256 8.29 0.74 13.65
N ASN A 257 8.76 1.42 12.61
CA ASN A 257 7.90 2.26 11.79
C ASN A 257 7.14 1.38 10.79
N PHE A 258 5.80 1.41 10.85
CA PHE A 258 4.94 0.59 10.01
C PHE A 258 5.10 0.87 8.52
N GLN A 259 5.33 2.13 8.13
CA GLN A 259 5.55 2.50 6.74
C GLN A 259 6.91 1.96 6.25
N GLU A 260 7.94 2.05 7.08
CA GLU A 260 9.26 1.50 6.79
C GLU A 260 9.20 -0.03 6.65
N GLN A 261 8.47 -0.70 7.54
CA GLN A 261 8.21 -2.14 7.47
C GLN A 261 7.57 -2.54 6.13
N LYS A 262 6.52 -1.83 5.70
CA LYS A 262 5.87 -2.08 4.41
C LYS A 262 6.78 -1.82 3.22
N ALA A 263 7.56 -0.75 3.26
CA ALA A 263 8.49 -0.39 2.19
C ALA A 263 9.59 -1.44 2.03
N ILE A 264 10.22 -1.84 3.13
CA ILE A 264 11.24 -2.89 3.14
C ILE A 264 10.66 -4.18 2.61
N TRP A 265 9.52 -4.64 3.16
CA TRP A 265 8.85 -5.85 2.69
C TRP A 265 8.58 -5.79 1.19
N ASN A 266 7.97 -4.71 0.69
CA ASN A 266 7.65 -4.61 -0.73
C ASN A 266 8.92 -4.64 -1.59
N ASN A 267 9.99 -3.97 -1.16
CA ASN A 267 11.24 -3.94 -1.92
C ASN A 267 11.94 -5.29 -1.95
N THR A 268 12.05 -5.98 -0.81
CA THR A 268 12.70 -7.29 -0.72
C THR A 268 11.87 -8.38 -1.39
N HIS A 269 10.55 -8.37 -1.18
CA HIS A 269 9.61 -9.33 -1.78
C HIS A 269 9.62 -9.21 -3.30
N SER A 270 9.39 -8.00 -3.82
CA SER A 270 9.33 -7.78 -5.28
C SER A 270 10.64 -8.14 -5.96
N ALA A 271 11.79 -7.75 -5.39
CA ALA A 271 13.09 -8.11 -5.94
C ALA A 271 13.36 -9.62 -5.92
N THR A 272 12.83 -10.35 -4.93
CA THR A 272 12.94 -11.81 -4.86
C THR A 272 12.08 -12.49 -5.93
N LEU A 273 10.87 -11.97 -6.19
CA LEU A 273 10.05 -12.46 -7.30
C LEU A 273 10.76 -12.28 -8.64
N GLU A 274 11.45 -11.14 -8.83
CA GLU A 274 12.23 -10.89 -10.04
C GLU A 274 13.42 -11.85 -10.16
N ASP A 275 14.12 -12.17 -9.05
CA ASP A 275 15.22 -13.13 -9.06
C ASP A 275 14.78 -14.46 -9.70
N TYR A 276 13.60 -14.92 -9.31
CA TYR A 276 13.01 -16.17 -9.75
C TYR A 276 12.03 -16.02 -10.91
N LYS A 277 11.81 -14.84 -11.50
CA LYS A 277 10.88 -14.65 -12.63
C LYS A 277 9.45 -15.11 -12.30
N ILE A 278 9.01 -14.84 -11.08
CA ILE A 278 7.71 -15.24 -10.54
C ILE A 278 6.72 -14.09 -10.75
N ASP A 279 5.58 -14.43 -11.35
CA ASP A 279 4.36 -13.63 -11.31
C ASP A 279 3.37 -14.35 -10.41
N GLU A 280 3.16 -13.85 -9.19
CA GLU A 280 2.35 -14.52 -8.16
C GLU A 280 0.90 -14.77 -8.61
N ARG A 281 0.38 -13.99 -9.57
CA ARG A 281 -0.97 -14.16 -10.13
C ARG A 281 -1.11 -15.47 -10.92
N ASN A 282 -0.01 -15.90 -11.55
CA ASN A 282 0.02 -17.05 -12.46
C ASN A 282 0.86 -18.20 -11.89
N LYS A 283 1.77 -17.90 -10.96
CA LYS A 283 2.70 -18.83 -10.30
C LYS A 283 2.63 -18.57 -8.79
N PRO A 284 1.58 -19.02 -8.11
CA PRO A 284 1.40 -18.73 -6.70
C PRO A 284 2.56 -19.30 -5.86
N LEU A 285 2.92 -18.56 -4.82
CA LEU A 285 3.84 -19.02 -3.77
C LEU A 285 3.14 -19.98 -2.81
N TYR A 286 1.83 -19.85 -2.64
CA TYR A 286 1.05 -20.69 -1.72
C TYR A 286 0.33 -21.82 -2.45
N SER A 287 0.24 -22.97 -1.80
CA SER A 287 -0.61 -24.08 -2.26
C SER A 287 -2.09 -23.73 -2.12
N SER A 288 -2.98 -24.47 -2.79
CA SER A 288 -4.44 -24.27 -2.68
C SER A 288 -4.94 -24.36 -1.23
N ASP A 289 -4.37 -25.27 -0.45
CA ASP A 289 -4.74 -25.46 0.95
C ASP A 289 -4.26 -24.30 1.82
N ALA A 290 -3.08 -23.75 1.52
CA ALA A 290 -2.57 -22.56 2.20
C ALA A 290 -3.40 -21.30 1.86
N ILE A 291 -3.84 -21.16 0.60
CA ILE A 291 -4.75 -20.07 0.19
C ILE A 291 -6.07 -20.16 0.95
N LYS A 292 -6.69 -21.35 1.00
CA LYS A 292 -7.92 -21.58 1.79
C LYS A 292 -7.72 -21.24 3.27
N ALA A 293 -6.59 -21.63 3.85
CA ALA A 293 -6.28 -21.30 5.24
C ALA A 293 -6.16 -19.79 5.48
N ALA A 294 -5.59 -19.03 4.54
CA ALA A 294 -5.59 -17.56 4.61
C ALA A 294 -7.00 -16.97 4.50
N GLU A 295 -7.85 -17.50 3.61
CA GLU A 295 -9.24 -17.05 3.49
C GLU A 295 -10.04 -17.31 4.76
N GLU A 296 -9.83 -18.46 5.41
CA GLU A 296 -10.45 -18.78 6.70
C GLU A 296 -9.90 -17.91 7.84
N GLN A 297 -8.61 -17.61 7.84
CA GLN A 297 -8.01 -16.68 8.81
C GLN A 297 -8.63 -15.28 8.67
N ALA A 298 -8.71 -14.74 7.45
CA ALA A 298 -9.30 -13.43 7.20
C ALA A 298 -10.74 -13.35 7.73
N LYS A 299 -11.57 -14.38 7.47
CA LYS A 299 -12.95 -14.44 7.98
C LYS A 299 -13.05 -14.43 9.50
N ARG A 300 -12.08 -15.02 10.21
CA ARG A 300 -12.06 -15.02 11.69
C ARG A 300 -11.62 -13.69 12.27
N GLU A 301 -10.79 -12.94 11.55
CA GLU A 301 -10.27 -11.63 11.98
C GLU A 301 -11.20 -10.47 11.59
N GLU A 302 -12.14 -10.69 10.67
CA GLU A 302 -13.22 -9.76 10.32
C GLU A 302 -14.42 -9.80 11.30
N LEU A 303 -14.46 -10.76 12.24
CA LEU A 303 -15.51 -10.95 13.25
C LEU A 303 -15.06 -10.44 14.63
#